data_AF-A0A8H5FG06-F1
#
_entry.id   AF-A0A8H5FG06-F1
#
_cell.length_a   1.000
_cell.length_b   1.000
_cell.length_c   1.000
_cell.angle_alpha   90.00
_cell.angle_beta   90.00
_cell.angle_gamma   90.00
#
_symmetry.space_group_name_H-M   'P 1'
#
loop_
_entity.id
_entity.type
_entity.pdbx_description
1 polymer ?
#
loop_
_entity_poly.entity_id
_entity_poly.type
_entity_poly.pdbx_seq_one_letter_code
_entity_poly.pdbx_strand_id
1 'polypeptide(L)'
;MPKPAKIIVVYSGYKLPLDLFHQIMNEIPKYKEIREPVNFPNGRSLMIGSEPTSESNPGQSAYDPNPEGEGPVTHILFLLRYIKYKGEDQFFDPLHPDAPRFRVEKESDRQGLGGILKFFRDQGATCITREDFTFAYSLGSHPKHQLNGL
;
A
#
# COMPACT_ATOMS: atom_id res chain seq x y z
N MET A 1 11.63 30.79 -17.96
CA MET A 1 11.44 30.52 -16.52
C MET A 1 11.96 29.13 -16.22
N PRO A 2 12.82 28.91 -15.22
CA PRO A 2 13.27 27.56 -14.86
C PRO A 2 12.08 26.74 -14.34
N LYS A 3 11.91 25.52 -14.84
CA LYS A 3 10.91 24.59 -14.31
C LYS A 3 11.22 24.30 -12.83
N PRO A 4 10.21 24.28 -11.94
CA PRO A 4 10.45 23.92 -10.54
C PRO A 4 11.01 22.50 -10.48
N ALA A 5 12.10 22.32 -9.74
CA ALA A 5 12.71 21.00 -9.55
C ALA A 5 11.70 20.07 -8.87
N LYS A 6 11.45 18.90 -9.48
CA LYS A 6 10.59 17.86 -8.91
C LYS A 6 11.24 17.34 -7.64
N ILE A 7 10.60 17.53 -6.49
CA ILE A 7 11.10 16.98 -5.22
C ILE A 7 10.77 15.49 -5.18
N ILE A 8 11.81 14.67 -5.32
CA ILE A 8 11.73 13.23 -5.17
C ILE A 8 11.88 12.91 -3.68
N VAL A 9 11.09 11.95 -3.21
CA VAL A 9 11.17 11.44 -1.84
C VAL A 9 11.37 9.94 -1.84
N VAL A 10 12.11 9.49 -0.84
CA VAL A 10 12.19 8.06 -0.52
C VAL A 10 11.19 7.79 0.60
N TYR A 11 10.21 6.95 0.32
CA TYR A 11 9.31 6.41 1.31
C TYR A 11 9.93 5.16 1.93
N SER A 12 9.86 5.01 3.24
CA SER A 12 10.24 3.77 3.91
C SER A 12 9.17 3.31 4.89
N GLY A 13 9.06 1.99 5.03
CA GLY A 13 8.02 1.35 5.81
C GLY A 13 8.09 -0.17 5.68
N TYR A 14 6.94 -0.83 5.82
CA TYR A 14 6.88 -2.29 5.75
C TYR A 14 5.95 -2.76 4.64
N LYS A 15 6.41 -3.72 3.87
CA LYS A 15 5.59 -4.43 2.89
C LYS A 15 4.93 -5.63 3.54
N LEU A 16 3.68 -5.85 3.17
CA LEU A 16 2.89 -7.02 3.50
C LEU A 16 2.40 -7.64 2.18
N PRO A 17 2.52 -8.96 1.96
CA PRO A 17 1.95 -9.61 0.79
C PRO A 17 0.45 -9.32 0.68
N LEU A 18 -0.03 -9.05 -0.54
CA LEU A 18 -1.41 -8.64 -0.76
C LEU A 18 -2.40 -9.74 -0.36
N ASP A 19 -2.07 -11.00 -0.64
CA ASP A 19 -2.92 -12.15 -0.26
C ASP A 19 -3.08 -12.26 1.26
N LEU A 20 -1.98 -12.07 2.00
CA LEU A 20 -2.00 -12.08 3.46
C LEU A 20 -2.79 -10.89 4.00
N PHE A 21 -2.64 -9.70 3.41
CA PHE A 21 -3.47 -8.56 3.75
C PHE A 21 -4.96 -8.88 3.57
N HIS A 22 -5.37 -9.48 2.46
CA HIS A 22 -6.76 -9.88 2.25
C HIS A 22 -7.25 -10.88 3.30
N GLN A 23 -6.42 -11.86 3.69
CA GLN A 23 -6.74 -12.79 4.77
C GLN A 23 -6.97 -12.07 6.10
N ILE A 24 -6.07 -11.14 6.46
CA ILE A 24 -6.17 -10.32 7.68
C ILE A 24 -7.44 -9.48 7.67
N MET A 25 -7.73 -8.80 6.54
CA MET A 25 -8.93 -7.98 6.42
C MET A 25 -10.20 -8.82 6.57
N ASN A 26 -10.20 -10.06 6.10
CA ASN A 26 -11.31 -11.00 6.30
C ASN A 26 -11.45 -11.48 7.75
N GLU A 27 -10.53 -11.21 8.67
CA GLU A 27 -10.73 -11.47 10.10
C GLU A 27 -11.45 -10.31 10.79
N ILE A 28 -11.27 -9.09 10.29
CA ILE A 28 -11.80 -7.87 10.91
C ILE A 28 -13.33 -7.82 10.78
N PRO A 29 -14.10 -7.86 11.89
CA PRO A 29 -15.56 -7.93 11.84
C PRO A 29 -16.21 -6.79 11.05
N LYS A 30 -15.75 -5.55 11.27
CA LYS A 30 -16.24 -4.37 10.54
C LYS A 30 -16.01 -4.46 9.03
N TYR A 31 -14.94 -5.11 8.60
CA TYR A 31 -14.67 -5.30 7.19
C TYR A 31 -15.60 -6.35 6.58
N LYS A 32 -15.92 -7.41 7.34
CA LYS A 32 -16.95 -8.39 6.94
C LYS A 32 -18.31 -7.73 6.75
N GLU A 33 -18.73 -6.85 7.67
CA GLU A 33 -20.01 -6.14 7.58
C GLU A 33 -20.13 -5.28 6.31
N ILE A 34 -19.02 -4.71 5.83
CA ILE A 34 -18.98 -3.90 4.59
C ILE A 34 -18.94 -4.79 3.35
N ARG A 35 -18.31 -5.96 3.44
CA ARG A 35 -18.15 -6.91 2.32
C ARG A 35 -19.40 -7.78 2.12
N GLU A 36 -20.11 -8.10 3.19
CA GLU A 36 -21.33 -8.88 3.10
C GLU A 36 -22.41 -8.09 2.36
N PRO A 37 -23.08 -8.69 1.36
CA PRO A 37 -24.15 -8.02 0.66
C PRO A 37 -25.26 -7.68 1.65
N VAL A 38 -25.51 -6.39 1.85
CA VAL A 38 -26.68 -5.93 2.59
C VAL A 38 -27.90 -6.41 1.81
N ASN A 39 -28.58 -7.44 2.33
CA ASN A 39 -29.86 -7.90 1.79
C ASN A 39 -30.92 -6.85 2.13
N PHE A 40 -31.10 -5.88 1.23
CA PHE A 40 -32.23 -4.98 1.31
C PHE A 40 -33.52 -5.78 1.08
N PRO A 41 -34.60 -5.53 1.84
CA PRO A 41 -35.88 -6.25 1.72
C PRO A 41 -36.56 -6.14 0.33
N ASN A 42 -35.98 -5.36 -0.59
CA ASN A 42 -36.47 -5.16 -1.96
C ASN A 42 -35.63 -5.89 -3.03
N GLY A 43 -34.78 -6.87 -2.64
CA GLY A 43 -34.07 -7.74 -3.60
C GLY A 43 -32.95 -7.06 -4.40
N ARG A 44 -32.51 -5.85 -4.01
CA ARG A 44 -31.32 -5.21 -4.60
C ARG A 44 -30.13 -5.43 -3.68
N SER A 45 -29.24 -6.35 -4.06
CA SER A 45 -27.94 -6.53 -3.43
C SER A 45 -26.96 -5.49 -3.98
N LEU A 46 -26.42 -4.62 -3.11
CA LEU A 46 -25.29 -3.75 -3.44
C LEU A 46 -24.01 -4.54 -3.17
N MET A 47 -23.49 -5.18 -4.21
CA MET A 47 -22.19 -5.86 -4.16
C MET A 47 -21.08 -4.82 -4.28
N ILE A 48 -20.35 -4.56 -3.19
CA ILE A 48 -19.03 -3.94 -3.24
C ILE A 48 -18.02 -5.10 -3.18
N GLY A 49 -17.63 -5.60 -4.35
CA GLY A 49 -16.58 -6.62 -4.52
C GLY A 49 -17.07 -8.06 -4.53
N SER A 50 -17.61 -8.50 -5.67
CA SER A 50 -17.77 -9.93 -5.98
C SER A 50 -16.71 -10.35 -7.00
N GLU A 51 -16.02 -11.45 -6.70
CA GLU A 51 -15.26 -12.20 -7.70
C GLU A 51 -16.19 -12.70 -8.81
N PRO A 52 -15.74 -12.75 -10.08
CA PRO A 52 -16.57 -13.17 -11.19
C PRO A 52 -16.73 -14.70 -11.21
N THR A 53 -17.96 -15.19 -11.08
CA THR A 53 -18.32 -16.52 -11.57
C THR A 53 -18.25 -16.53 -13.10
N SER A 54 -17.52 -17.51 -13.60
CA SER A 54 -17.27 -17.79 -15.00
C SER A 54 -18.56 -18.07 -15.78
N GLU A 55 -18.94 -17.17 -16.70
CA GLU A 55 -19.47 -17.51 -18.02
C GLU A 55 -19.43 -16.26 -18.93
N SER A 56 -18.48 -16.30 -19.85
CA SER A 56 -18.28 -15.53 -21.08
C SER A 56 -19.34 -14.49 -21.52
N ASN A 57 -18.94 -13.22 -21.53
CA ASN A 57 -19.06 -12.34 -22.70
C ASN A 57 -17.96 -11.24 -22.67
N PRO A 58 -17.28 -10.96 -23.80
CA PRO A 58 -16.10 -10.09 -23.83
C PRO A 58 -16.54 -8.64 -24.04
N GLY A 59 -16.63 -7.88 -22.95
CA GLY A 59 -17.00 -6.48 -23.06
C GLY A 59 -17.15 -5.82 -21.70
N GLN A 60 -16.04 -5.29 -21.20
CA GLN A 60 -15.94 -4.33 -20.10
C GLN A 60 -16.19 -4.90 -18.69
N SER A 61 -15.11 -5.39 -18.09
CA SER A 61 -14.90 -5.32 -16.65
C SER A 61 -13.52 -4.72 -16.39
N ALA A 62 -13.44 -4.15 -15.18
CA ALA A 62 -12.26 -3.75 -14.44
C ALA A 62 -11.68 -2.39 -14.82
N TYR A 63 -11.66 -1.51 -13.81
CA TYR A 63 -10.56 -0.60 -13.50
C TYR A 63 -9.46 -0.64 -14.55
N ASP A 64 -9.37 0.41 -15.36
CA ASP A 64 -8.27 0.65 -16.28
C ASP A 64 -7.01 0.91 -15.41
N PRO A 65 -6.13 -0.09 -15.17
CA PRO A 65 -4.88 0.17 -14.49
C PRO A 65 -4.01 0.81 -15.57
N ASN A 66 -3.90 2.13 -15.49
CA ASN A 66 -3.04 2.98 -16.29
C ASN A 66 -2.03 2.18 -17.17
N PRO A 67 -2.11 2.29 -18.50
CA PRO A 67 -1.27 1.53 -19.40
C PRO A 67 0.19 1.94 -19.19
N GLU A 68 1.10 0.97 -19.34
CA GLU A 68 2.56 1.12 -19.27
C GLU A 68 3.19 0.74 -17.92
N GLY A 69 3.26 -0.58 -17.67
CA GLY A 69 4.48 -1.18 -17.10
C GLY A 69 4.46 -1.62 -15.65
N GLU A 70 3.39 -1.39 -14.90
CA GLU A 70 3.30 -1.91 -13.53
C GLU A 70 2.78 -3.36 -13.56
N GLY A 71 3.66 -4.32 -13.26
CA GLY A 71 3.27 -5.72 -13.06
C GLY A 71 2.20 -5.87 -11.95
N PRO A 72 1.67 -7.08 -11.73
CA PRO A 72 0.62 -7.30 -10.74
C PRO A 72 1.06 -6.76 -9.36
N VAL A 73 0.19 -5.98 -8.71
CA VAL A 73 0.43 -5.49 -7.35
C VAL A 73 0.50 -6.69 -6.42
N THR A 74 1.70 -6.98 -5.91
CA THR A 74 1.95 -8.15 -5.06
C THR A 74 1.95 -7.83 -3.57
N HIS A 75 2.10 -6.54 -3.20
CA HIS A 75 2.31 -6.12 -1.82
C HIS A 75 1.63 -4.78 -1.53
N ILE A 76 1.22 -4.60 -0.28
CA ILE A 76 0.85 -3.28 0.28
C ILE A 76 2.03 -2.73 1.05
N LEU A 77 2.30 -1.43 0.90
CA LEU A 77 3.34 -0.72 1.65
C LEU A 77 2.73 0.17 2.74
N PHE A 78 2.99 -0.17 4.00
CA PHE A 78 2.65 0.67 5.15
C PHE A 78 3.72 1.72 5.35
N LEU A 79 3.43 2.96 4.95
CA LEU A 79 4.35 4.09 5.00
C LEU A 79 4.59 4.57 6.44
N LEU A 80 5.85 4.62 6.87
CA LEU A 80 6.21 5.14 8.20
C LEU A 80 6.90 6.49 8.13
N ARG A 81 7.77 6.71 7.14
CA ARG A 81 8.47 7.98 6.96
C ARG A 81 8.79 8.25 5.50
N TYR A 82 9.06 9.51 5.22
CA TYR A 82 9.63 9.94 3.94
C TYR A 82 10.92 10.71 4.20
N ILE A 83 11.86 10.60 3.27
CA ILE A 83 13.12 11.33 3.28
C ILE A 83 13.17 12.18 2.02
N LYS A 84 13.35 13.49 2.20
CA LYS A 84 13.60 14.39 1.08
C LYS A 84 14.96 14.08 0.49
N TYR A 85 14.99 14.07 -0.83
CA TYR A 85 16.09 13.49 -1.56
C TYR A 85 16.46 14.36 -2.77
N LYS A 86 17.76 14.44 -3.10
CA LYS A 86 18.27 15.46 -4.04
C LYS A 86 18.14 15.07 -5.52
N GLY A 87 18.13 13.79 -5.87
CA GLY A 87 17.94 13.33 -7.25
C GLY A 87 18.31 11.85 -7.44
N GLU A 88 17.60 11.13 -8.32
CA GLU A 88 17.57 9.65 -8.40
C GLU A 88 18.94 8.95 -8.42
N ASP A 89 19.96 9.55 -9.01
CA ASP A 89 21.29 8.94 -9.17
C ASP A 89 21.92 8.49 -7.84
N GLN A 90 21.80 9.28 -6.78
CA GLN A 90 22.41 8.92 -5.48
C GLN A 90 21.57 7.85 -4.72
N PHE A 91 20.36 7.52 -5.19
CA PHE A 91 19.47 6.56 -4.53
C PHE A 91 19.88 5.17 -4.97
N PHE A 92 20.26 5.05 -6.24
CA PHE A 92 20.82 3.84 -6.81
C PHE A 92 22.28 3.62 -6.40
N ASP A 93 23.03 4.68 -6.09
CA ASP A 93 24.39 4.59 -5.56
C ASP A 93 24.42 4.00 -4.13
N PRO A 94 24.93 2.77 -3.94
CA PRO A 94 25.04 2.17 -2.61
C PRO A 94 26.14 2.81 -1.74
N LEU A 95 27.08 3.55 -2.33
CA LEU A 95 28.20 4.20 -1.64
C LEU A 95 27.88 5.64 -1.21
N HIS A 96 26.72 6.17 -1.59
CA HIS A 96 26.34 7.53 -1.22
C HIS A 96 26.22 7.66 0.32
N PRO A 97 26.74 8.74 0.95
CA PRO A 97 26.69 8.91 2.42
C PRO A 97 25.28 8.84 3.02
N ASP A 98 24.25 9.19 2.24
CA ASP A 98 22.86 9.11 2.68
C ASP A 98 22.19 7.73 2.44
N ALA A 99 22.82 6.80 1.71
CA ALA A 99 22.25 5.48 1.41
C ALA A 99 21.80 4.70 2.67
N PRO A 100 22.57 4.67 3.77
CA PRO A 100 22.13 4.03 5.00
C PRO A 100 20.86 4.65 5.61
N ARG A 101 20.56 5.93 5.33
CA ARG A 101 19.43 6.63 5.95
C ARG A 101 18.07 6.06 5.51
N PHE A 102 17.98 5.48 4.33
CA PHE A 102 16.74 4.91 3.78
C PHE A 102 16.77 3.39 3.60
N ARG A 103 17.94 2.75 3.54
CA ARG A 103 18.05 1.30 3.36
C ARG A 103 18.07 0.50 4.67
N VAL A 104 18.35 1.16 5.80
CA VAL A 104 18.47 0.50 7.11
C VAL A 104 17.21 0.74 7.94
N GLU A 105 16.64 -0.35 8.47
CA GLU A 105 15.55 -0.32 9.43
C GLU A 105 16.01 0.33 10.74
N LYS A 106 15.29 1.35 11.21
CA LYS A 106 15.57 2.03 12.49
C LYS A 106 14.70 1.50 13.61
N GLU A 107 15.12 1.72 14.85
CA GLU A 107 14.29 1.40 16.03
C GLU A 107 12.91 2.08 15.98
N SER A 108 12.87 3.35 15.56
CA SER A 108 11.59 4.06 15.33
C SER A 108 10.71 3.42 14.26
N ASP A 109 11.30 2.80 13.23
CA ASP A 109 10.55 2.05 12.22
C ASP A 109 9.92 0.79 12.88
N ARG A 110 10.69 0.07 13.72
CA ARG A 110 10.19 -1.11 14.47
C ARG A 110 9.05 -0.75 15.42
N GLN A 111 9.14 0.39 16.10
CA GLN A 111 8.08 0.89 16.97
C GLN A 111 6.83 1.22 16.14
N GLY A 112 7.00 1.81 14.95
CA GLY A 112 5.92 2.03 13.99
C GLY A 112 5.22 0.72 13.58
N LEU A 113 6.00 -0.34 13.29
CA LEU A 113 5.43 -1.67 13.03
C LEU A 113 4.66 -2.22 14.24
N GLY A 114 5.18 -2.02 15.46
CA GLY A 114 4.46 -2.36 16.68
C GLY A 114 3.10 -1.68 16.79
N GLY A 115 3.01 -0.40 16.37
CA GLY A 115 1.76 0.33 16.26
C GLY A 115 0.80 -0.25 15.22
N ILE A 116 1.30 -0.63 14.04
CA ILE A 116 0.51 -1.29 12.98
C ILE A 116 -0.05 -2.63 13.47
N LEU A 117 0.79 -3.48 14.08
CA LEU A 117 0.38 -4.77 14.64
C LEU A 117 -0.65 -4.59 15.74
N LYS A 118 -0.46 -3.60 16.62
CA LYS A 118 -1.46 -3.27 17.65
C LYS A 118 -2.79 -2.87 17.01
N PHE A 119 -2.77 -2.01 15.99
CA PHE A 119 -3.98 -1.60 15.28
C PHE A 119 -4.75 -2.80 14.73
N PHE A 120 -4.10 -3.70 14.00
CA PHE A 120 -4.76 -4.90 13.45
C PHE A 120 -5.36 -5.79 14.54
N ARG A 121 -4.62 -6.02 15.64
CA ARG A 121 -5.13 -6.78 16.78
C ARG A 121 -6.32 -6.11 17.46
N ASP A 122 -6.28 -4.79 17.62
CA ASP A 122 -7.40 -4.02 18.17
C ASP A 122 -8.64 -4.10 17.24
N GLN A 123 -8.46 -4.33 15.94
CA GLN A 123 -9.54 -4.59 14.98
C GLN A 123 -9.99 -6.05 14.93
N GLY A 124 -9.39 -6.95 15.72
CA GLY A 124 -9.77 -8.36 15.80
C GLY A 124 -8.98 -9.30 14.89
N ALA A 125 -7.94 -8.83 14.19
CA ALA A 125 -7.04 -9.72 13.45
C ALA A 125 -6.08 -10.43 14.41
N THR A 126 -5.95 -11.75 14.28
CA THR A 126 -5.20 -12.61 15.22
C THR A 126 -4.01 -13.31 14.58
N CYS A 127 -4.01 -13.49 13.27
CA CYS A 127 -2.96 -14.23 12.56
C CYS A 127 -1.72 -13.39 12.21
N ILE A 128 -1.76 -12.07 12.41
CA ILE A 128 -0.71 -11.17 11.96
C ILE A 128 0.45 -11.07 12.96
N THR A 129 1.65 -11.30 12.47
CA THR A 129 2.90 -11.27 13.23
C THR A 129 3.90 -10.29 12.62
N ARG A 130 5.04 -10.08 13.29
CA ARG A 130 6.08 -9.18 12.79
C ARG A 130 6.77 -9.76 11.56
N GLU A 131 6.91 -11.08 11.53
CA GLU A 131 7.64 -11.86 10.54
C GLU A 131 6.95 -11.82 9.16
N ASP A 132 5.66 -11.51 9.14
CA ASP A 132 4.86 -11.29 7.93
C ASP A 132 5.24 -10.01 7.17
N PHE A 133 5.99 -9.11 7.81
CA PHE A 133 6.37 -7.83 7.26
C PHE A 133 7.84 -7.80 6.86
N THR A 134 8.09 -7.21 5.68
CA THR A 134 9.45 -6.94 5.21
C THR A 134 9.70 -5.44 5.17
N PHE A 135 10.75 -4.97 5.84
CA PHE A 135 11.14 -3.56 5.73
C PHE A 135 11.52 -3.24 4.29
N ALA A 136 10.96 -2.16 3.76
CA ALA A 136 11.14 -1.78 2.37
C ALA A 136 11.10 -0.27 2.19
N TYR A 137 11.52 0.15 1.00
CA TYR A 137 11.48 1.53 0.57
C TYR A 137 11.00 1.62 -0.89
N SER A 138 10.47 2.79 -1.25
CA SER A 138 10.03 3.11 -2.60
C SER A 138 10.35 4.57 -2.93
N LEU A 139 10.65 4.84 -4.20
CA LEU A 139 10.73 6.20 -4.71
C LEU A 139 9.34 6.73 -5.04
N GLY A 140 9.13 8.01 -4.81
CA GLY A 140 7.92 8.66 -5.29
C GLY A 140 8.03 10.17 -5.30
N SER A 141 6.94 10.79 -5.77
CA SER A 141 6.82 12.25 -5.77
C SER A 141 6.34 12.73 -4.41
N HIS A 142 6.95 13.79 -3.87
CA HIS A 142 6.54 14.36 -2.59
C HIS A 142 5.02 14.64 -2.58
N PRO A 143 4.25 14.29 -1.52
CA PRO A 143 2.78 14.35 -1.55
C PRO A 143 2.23 15.75 -1.89
N LYS A 144 2.89 16.79 -1.38
CA LYS A 144 2.54 18.19 -1.67
C LYS A 144 2.62 18.60 -3.16
N HIS A 145 3.38 17.87 -3.98
CA HIS A 145 3.47 18.16 -5.42
C HIS A 145 2.46 17.38 -6.25
N GLN A 146 1.72 16.43 -5.65
CA GLN A 146 0.63 15.71 -6.33
C GLN A 146 -0.70 16.50 -6.32
N LEU A 147 -0.87 17.42 -5.37
CA LEU A 147 -2.11 18.19 -5.18
C LEU A 147 -2.29 19.39 -6.14
N ASN A 148 -1.28 19.71 -6.96
CA ASN A 148 -1.37 20.83 -7.92
C ASN A 148 -1.82 20.39 -9.33
N GLY A 149 -2.34 19.16 -9.46
CA GLY A 149 -2.79 18.58 -10.73
C GLY A 149 -4.27 18.20 -10.78
N LEU A 150 -5.08 18.64 -9.81
CA LEU A 150 -6.54 18.52 -9.79
C LEU A 150 -7.18 19.90 -9.88
#